data_AF-X1CUX5-F1
#
_entry.id   AF-X1CUX5-F1
#
_cell.length_a   1.000
_cell.length_b   1.000
_cell.length_c   1.000
_cell.angle_alpha   90.00
_cell.angle_beta   90.00
_cell.angle_gamma   90.00
#
_symmetry.space_group_name_H-M   'P 1'
#
loop_
_entity.id
_entity.type
_entity.pdbx_description
1 polymer ?
#
loop_
_entity_poly.entity_id
_entity_poly.type
_entity_poly.pdbx_seq_one_letter_code
_entity_poly.pdbx_strand_id
1 'polypeptide(L)'
;MTAGDADFALDGPYGELFDDQLKASPLLNYTDTGPADSIEQLDFIIPNTDLAFRKAISFTFNYTQYLVSVKEGKAVRCDNLLGENSVYINHSIIGSYQNLTIARSALLNDPAYGSVLNFAGIDGSSTTQDWNDFAVDVHTLNATSEELFTFNYLHDIYNVDFTSILETSLADIGIVLNKSGATPSNLYGDWKTLGVWGMWYPMLFERQALYDKDMEGFYVDWPMSKTDSVRYLDDFYTYKSVC
;
A
#
# COMPACT_ATOMS: atom_id res chain seq x y z
N MET A 1 21.14 -5.36 -27.58
CA MET A 1 19.96 -5.26 -28.47
C MET A 1 20.37 -4.67 -29.82
N THR A 2 20.21 -3.37 -30.12
CA THR A 2 20.43 -2.81 -31.48
C THR A 2 21.86 -2.92 -32.02
N ALA A 3 22.88 -2.96 -31.16
CA ALA A 3 24.28 -3.20 -31.54
C ALA A 3 24.68 -4.70 -31.59
N GLY A 4 23.75 -5.61 -31.29
CA GLY A 4 24.01 -7.07 -31.24
C GLY A 4 24.46 -7.60 -29.87
N ASP A 5 24.74 -6.74 -28.88
CA ASP A 5 25.30 -7.16 -27.57
C ASP A 5 24.32 -7.93 -26.65
N ALA A 6 23.06 -8.12 -27.07
CA ALA A 6 22.07 -8.91 -26.35
C ALA A 6 20.95 -9.33 -27.30
N ASP A 7 20.62 -10.62 -27.30
CA ASP A 7 19.66 -11.27 -28.20
C ASP A 7 18.19 -11.14 -27.75
N PHE A 8 17.97 -10.95 -26.45
CA PHE A 8 16.65 -10.71 -25.87
C PHE A 8 16.74 -9.78 -24.66
N ALA A 9 15.63 -9.10 -24.37
CA ALA A 9 15.36 -8.43 -23.11
C ALA A 9 13.93 -8.80 -22.69
N LEU A 10 13.74 -9.01 -21.39
CA LEU A 10 12.42 -9.13 -20.77
C LEU A 10 12.22 -7.85 -19.95
N ASP A 11 10.98 -7.37 -19.86
CA ASP A 11 10.66 -6.36 -18.84
C ASP A 11 10.91 -6.98 -17.46
N GLY A 12 11.57 -6.23 -16.59
CA GLY A 12 12.08 -6.71 -15.31
C GLY A 12 11.65 -5.76 -14.20
N PRO A 13 11.60 -6.23 -12.93
CA PRO A 13 11.07 -5.44 -11.81
C PRO A 13 11.82 -4.14 -11.47
N TYR A 14 12.88 -3.79 -12.21
CA TYR A 14 13.81 -2.70 -11.88
C TYR A 14 14.26 -1.86 -13.10
N GLY A 15 13.40 -1.64 -14.09
CA GLY A 15 13.66 -0.62 -15.11
C GLY A 15 12.79 -0.75 -16.34
N GLU A 16 12.15 0.34 -16.74
CA GLU A 16 11.29 0.38 -17.92
C GLU A 16 12.05 0.03 -19.19
N LEU A 17 11.49 -0.90 -19.96
CA LEU A 17 11.80 -0.99 -21.37
C LEU A 17 11.20 0.24 -22.09
N PHE A 18 12.03 0.93 -22.88
CA PHE A 18 11.58 2.05 -23.71
C PHE A 18 10.72 1.53 -24.88
N ASP A 19 9.48 1.16 -24.60
CA ASP A 19 8.55 0.48 -25.51
C ASP A 19 8.48 1.14 -26.89
N ASP A 20 8.38 2.46 -26.96
CA ASP A 20 8.31 3.20 -28.22
C ASP A 20 9.58 3.02 -29.07
N GLN A 21 10.76 2.93 -28.44
CA GLN A 21 12.02 2.69 -29.14
C GLN A 21 12.13 1.23 -29.61
N LEU A 22 11.60 0.29 -28.83
CA LEU A 22 11.56 -1.13 -29.20
C LEU A 22 10.56 -1.39 -30.34
N LYS A 23 9.35 -0.84 -30.24
CA LYS A 23 8.27 -0.90 -31.25
C LYS A 23 8.67 -0.21 -32.56
N ALA A 24 9.42 0.89 -32.50
CA ALA A 24 9.89 1.61 -33.69
C ALA A 24 11.13 0.98 -34.36
N SER A 25 11.79 0.00 -33.73
CA SER A 25 13.01 -0.60 -34.25
C SER A 25 12.71 -1.61 -35.37
N PRO A 26 13.22 -1.41 -36.61
CA PRO A 26 13.06 -2.38 -37.70
C PRO A 26 13.93 -3.64 -37.53
N LEU A 27 14.71 -3.73 -36.44
CA LEU A 27 15.66 -4.81 -36.17
C LEU A 27 15.22 -5.73 -35.01
N LEU A 28 14.13 -5.39 -34.32
CA LEU A 28 13.69 -6.10 -33.12
C LEU A 28 12.25 -6.61 -33.30
N ASN A 29 12.00 -7.85 -32.88
CA ASN A 29 10.65 -8.37 -32.75
C ASN A 29 10.14 -8.02 -31.35
N TYR A 30 9.27 -7.02 -31.25
CA TYR A 30 8.56 -6.70 -30.01
C TYR A 30 7.27 -7.51 -29.91
N THR A 31 7.00 -8.07 -28.74
CA THR A 31 5.75 -8.75 -28.41
C THR A 31 5.23 -8.20 -27.08
N ASP A 32 4.03 -7.65 -27.10
CA ASP A 32 3.29 -7.27 -25.90
C ASP A 32 2.54 -8.52 -25.38
N THR A 33 2.81 -8.92 -24.15
CA THR A 33 2.11 -10.05 -23.50
C THR A 33 0.83 -9.62 -22.77
N GLY A 34 0.49 -8.33 -22.78
CA GLY A 34 -0.56 -7.76 -21.95
C GLY A 34 -0.10 -7.48 -20.52
N PRO A 35 -1.02 -7.07 -19.63
CA PRO A 35 -0.69 -6.77 -18.24
C PRO A 35 -0.08 -7.98 -17.54
N ALA A 36 0.99 -7.77 -16.79
CA ALA A 36 1.70 -8.83 -16.08
C ALA A 36 0.84 -9.44 -14.95
N ASP A 37 1.11 -10.71 -14.63
CA ASP A 37 0.44 -11.42 -13.51
C ASP A 37 0.91 -10.93 -12.12
N SER A 38 1.89 -10.04 -12.07
CA SER A 38 2.38 -9.40 -10.84
C SER A 38 1.43 -8.32 -10.35
N ILE A 39 1.01 -8.43 -9.08
CA ILE A 39 0.24 -7.41 -8.38
C ILE A 39 1.18 -6.60 -7.50
N GLU A 40 1.04 -5.28 -7.56
CA GLU A 40 1.60 -4.36 -6.57
C GLU A 40 0.50 -4.03 -5.55
N GLN A 41 0.79 -4.21 -4.26
CA GLN A 41 -0.20 -4.07 -3.18
C GLN A 41 0.38 -3.36 -1.96
N LEU A 42 -0.50 -2.70 -1.20
CA LEU A 42 -0.19 -2.18 0.12
C LEU A 42 -0.56 -3.23 1.17
N ASP A 43 0.44 -3.87 1.76
CA ASP A 43 0.22 -4.88 2.80
C ASP A 43 0.06 -4.25 4.19
N PHE A 44 -1.00 -4.65 4.89
CA PHE A 44 -1.30 -4.22 6.25
C PHE A 44 -0.89 -5.28 7.27
N ILE A 45 -0.06 -4.91 8.24
CA ILE A 45 0.27 -5.77 9.38
C ILE A 45 -0.98 -5.85 10.29
N ILE A 46 -1.71 -6.96 10.23
CA ILE A 46 -3.03 -7.12 10.87
C ILE A 46 -3.00 -6.95 12.40
N PRO A 47 -1.98 -7.41 13.16
CA PRO A 47 -1.88 -7.12 14.59
C PRO A 47 -1.81 -5.62 14.95
N ASN A 48 -1.36 -4.79 13.99
CA ASN A 48 -1.02 -3.38 14.19
C ASN A 48 -1.97 -2.43 13.44
N THR A 49 -3.01 -2.95 12.79
CA THR A 49 -3.99 -2.16 12.05
C THR A 49 -5.38 -2.67 12.37
N ASP A 50 -6.36 -1.78 12.55
CA ASP A 50 -7.75 -2.18 12.68
C ASP A 50 -8.52 -2.07 11.36
N LEU A 51 -9.76 -2.55 11.35
CA LEU A 51 -10.61 -2.55 10.16
C LEU A 51 -10.94 -1.13 9.68
N ALA A 52 -11.19 -0.18 10.59
CA ALA A 52 -11.54 1.19 10.24
C ALA A 52 -10.37 1.87 9.53
N PHE A 53 -9.16 1.70 10.06
CA PHE A 53 -7.91 2.19 9.48
C PHE A 53 -7.65 1.59 8.09
N ARG A 54 -7.63 0.26 7.97
CA ARG A 54 -7.41 -0.42 6.67
C ARG A 54 -8.41 0.05 5.63
N LYS A 55 -9.70 0.11 6.00
CA LYS A 55 -10.77 0.56 5.12
C LYS A 55 -10.59 2.03 4.72
N ALA A 56 -10.22 2.91 5.65
CA ALA A 56 -9.96 4.31 5.34
C ALA A 56 -8.85 4.45 4.30
N ILE A 57 -7.72 3.77 4.49
CA ILE A 57 -6.58 3.83 3.58
C ILE A 57 -6.93 3.23 2.20
N SER A 58 -7.55 2.05 2.16
CA SER A 58 -7.98 1.41 0.91
C SER A 58 -8.90 2.30 0.05
N PHE A 59 -9.78 3.10 0.68
CA PHE A 59 -10.68 4.01 -0.03
C PHE A 59 -10.13 5.44 -0.22
N THR A 60 -8.97 5.81 0.35
CA THR A 60 -8.40 7.14 0.18
C THR A 60 -7.40 7.26 -0.97
N PHE A 61 -6.66 6.18 -1.26
CA PHE A 61 -5.59 6.18 -2.25
C PHE A 61 -6.07 6.59 -3.65
N ASN A 62 -5.36 7.54 -4.29
CA ASN A 62 -5.67 7.99 -5.64
C ASN A 62 -5.13 7.02 -6.72
N TYR A 63 -5.81 5.88 -6.88
CA TYR A 63 -5.49 4.87 -7.89
C TYR A 63 -5.39 5.46 -9.31
N THR A 64 -6.26 6.40 -9.68
CA THR A 64 -6.26 7.01 -11.02
C THR A 64 -4.98 7.83 -11.25
N GLN A 65 -4.58 8.65 -10.29
CA GLN A 65 -3.33 9.41 -10.37
C GLN A 65 -2.12 8.47 -10.41
N TYR A 66 -2.12 7.39 -9.61
CA TYR A 66 -1.03 6.42 -9.64
C TYR A 66 -0.88 5.73 -11.01
N LEU A 67 -1.97 5.19 -11.53
CA LEU A 67 -1.97 4.46 -12.81
C LEU A 67 -1.64 5.36 -14.00
N VAL A 68 -2.12 6.62 -14.01
CA VAL A 68 -1.88 7.55 -15.12
C VAL A 68 -0.51 8.23 -15.03
N SER A 69 -0.08 8.64 -13.83
CA SER A 69 1.11 9.50 -13.65
C SER A 69 2.38 8.75 -13.28
N VAL A 70 2.29 7.57 -12.67
CA VAL A 70 3.46 6.77 -12.25
C VAL A 70 3.60 5.49 -13.06
N LYS A 71 2.51 4.88 -13.48
CA LYS A 71 2.52 3.70 -14.36
C LYS A 71 2.27 4.01 -15.84
N GLU A 72 2.15 5.29 -16.22
CA GLU A 72 1.92 5.76 -17.59
C GLU A 72 0.75 5.08 -18.35
N GLY A 73 -0.24 4.54 -17.63
CA GLY A 73 -1.33 3.72 -18.19
C GLY A 73 -0.93 2.29 -18.59
N LYS A 74 0.30 1.85 -18.32
CA LYS A 74 0.79 0.48 -18.54
C LYS A 74 0.31 -0.53 -17.49
N ALA A 75 -0.19 -0.05 -16.36
CA ALA A 75 -0.82 -0.87 -15.32
C ALA A 75 -2.33 -0.63 -15.24
N VAL A 76 -3.06 -1.59 -14.67
CA VAL A 76 -4.49 -1.51 -14.37
C VAL A 76 -4.74 -1.70 -12.87
N ARG A 77 -5.85 -1.20 -12.35
CA ARG A 77 -6.25 -1.48 -10.96
C ARG A 77 -6.67 -2.94 -10.88
N CYS A 78 -5.96 -3.76 -10.11
CA CYS A 78 -6.42 -5.10 -9.80
C CYS A 78 -7.41 -5.05 -8.63
N ASP A 79 -8.59 -5.64 -8.83
CA ASP A 79 -9.66 -5.73 -7.83
C ASP A 79 -9.58 -7.03 -7.00
N ASN A 80 -8.57 -7.86 -7.25
CA ASN A 80 -8.38 -9.19 -6.68
C ASN A 80 -6.94 -9.39 -6.16
N LEU A 81 -6.71 -10.48 -5.43
CA LEU A 81 -5.37 -10.97 -5.06
C LEU A 81 -4.75 -11.90 -6.13
N LEU A 82 -5.33 -11.93 -7.33
CA LEU A 82 -4.88 -12.74 -8.48
C LEU A 82 -4.78 -11.83 -9.69
N GLY A 83 -3.66 -11.90 -10.43
CA GLY A 83 -3.43 -11.10 -11.63
C GLY A 83 -4.48 -11.37 -12.71
N GLU A 84 -4.72 -10.38 -13.57
CA GLU A 84 -5.88 -10.36 -14.49
C GLU A 84 -5.93 -11.52 -15.50
N ASN A 85 -4.80 -12.17 -15.82
CA ASN A 85 -4.78 -13.36 -16.69
C ASN A 85 -5.01 -14.69 -15.96
N SER A 86 -5.19 -14.66 -14.62
CA SER A 86 -5.39 -15.86 -13.82
C SER A 86 -6.70 -16.55 -14.17
N VAL A 87 -6.63 -17.82 -14.56
CA VAL A 87 -7.82 -18.67 -14.86
C VAL A 87 -8.75 -18.89 -13.66
N TYR A 88 -8.35 -18.44 -12.47
CA TYR A 88 -9.13 -18.51 -11.23
C TYR A 88 -9.63 -17.15 -10.73
N ILE A 89 -9.41 -16.07 -11.50
CA ILE A 89 -9.87 -14.73 -11.12
C ILE A 89 -11.40 -14.66 -11.03
N ASN A 90 -11.90 -13.90 -10.06
CA ASN A 90 -13.32 -13.64 -9.90
C ASN A 90 -13.61 -12.14 -10.12
N HIS A 91 -13.95 -11.78 -11.36
CA HIS A 91 -14.32 -10.40 -11.72
C HIS A 91 -15.64 -9.89 -11.10
N SER A 92 -16.32 -10.68 -10.23
CA SER A 92 -17.43 -10.17 -9.40
C SER A 92 -16.96 -9.55 -8.08
N ILE A 93 -15.71 -9.77 -7.68
CA ILE A 93 -15.07 -9.04 -6.58
C ILE A 93 -14.69 -7.66 -7.10
N ILE A 94 -15.16 -6.62 -6.40
CA ILE A 94 -14.83 -5.22 -6.66
C ILE A 94 -13.90 -4.76 -5.54
N GLY A 95 -12.69 -4.35 -5.92
CA GLY A 95 -11.68 -3.81 -5.02
C GLY A 95 -12.05 -2.41 -4.52
N SER A 96 -11.22 -1.88 -3.63
CA SER A 96 -11.37 -0.48 -3.22
C SER A 96 -11.04 0.49 -4.35
N TYR A 97 -11.65 1.66 -4.28
CA TYR A 97 -11.45 2.76 -5.23
C TYR A 97 -11.47 4.08 -4.47
N GLN A 98 -10.95 5.15 -5.06
CA GLN A 98 -10.90 6.43 -4.36
C GLN A 98 -12.32 6.95 -4.08
N ASN A 99 -12.66 7.04 -2.79
CA ASN A 99 -13.94 7.53 -2.29
C ASN A 99 -13.75 8.08 -0.86
N LEU A 100 -13.39 9.37 -0.77
CA LEU A 100 -13.13 10.05 0.51
C LEU A 100 -14.34 10.00 1.46
N THR A 101 -15.57 9.94 0.94
CA THR A 101 -16.77 9.78 1.79
C THR A 101 -16.78 8.43 2.50
N ILE A 102 -16.44 7.33 1.82
CA ILE A 102 -16.32 6.00 2.45
C ILE A 102 -15.14 5.97 3.41
N ALA A 103 -14.00 6.57 3.03
CA ALA A 103 -12.79 6.58 3.85
C ALA A 103 -12.99 7.36 5.17
N ARG A 104 -13.45 8.61 5.10
CA ARG A 104 -13.76 9.46 6.27
C ARG A 104 -14.85 8.84 7.14
N SER A 105 -15.87 8.23 6.53
CA SER A 105 -16.91 7.51 7.28
C SER A 105 -16.37 6.28 8.02
N ALA A 106 -15.29 5.64 7.55
CA ALA A 106 -14.70 4.52 8.28
C ALA A 106 -14.08 5.00 9.60
N LEU A 107 -13.36 6.14 9.59
CA LEU A 107 -12.77 6.74 10.79
C LEU A 107 -13.84 7.34 11.72
N LEU A 108 -14.75 8.16 11.19
CA LEU A 108 -15.78 8.84 11.99
C LEU A 108 -16.72 7.87 12.74
N ASN A 109 -16.96 6.69 12.18
CA ASN A 109 -17.84 5.68 12.81
C ASN A 109 -17.11 4.73 13.76
N ASP A 110 -15.77 4.71 13.81
CA ASP A 110 -15.03 3.95 14.82
C ASP A 110 -14.96 4.74 16.14
N PRO A 111 -15.27 4.13 17.30
CA PRO A 111 -15.27 4.85 18.57
C PRO A 111 -13.94 5.49 18.98
N ALA A 112 -12.79 4.92 18.57
CA ALA A 112 -11.49 5.49 18.91
C ALA A 112 -11.21 6.75 18.06
N TYR A 113 -11.21 6.61 16.74
CA TYR A 113 -10.95 7.72 15.81
C TYR A 113 -12.02 8.80 15.90
N GLY A 114 -13.29 8.42 15.86
CA GLY A 114 -14.43 9.34 15.93
C GLY A 114 -14.45 10.19 17.21
N SER A 115 -13.97 9.66 18.35
CA SER A 115 -13.86 10.45 19.58
C SER A 115 -12.83 11.58 19.50
N VAL A 116 -11.68 11.32 18.84
CA VAL A 116 -10.62 12.31 18.63
C VAL A 116 -11.05 13.34 17.57
N LEU A 117 -11.61 12.88 16.45
CA LEU A 117 -12.10 13.73 15.37
C LEU A 117 -13.19 14.69 15.86
N ASN A 118 -14.19 14.18 16.60
CA ASN A 118 -15.24 15.01 17.18
C ASN A 118 -14.69 16.02 18.22
N PHE A 119 -13.65 15.67 18.98
CA PHE A 119 -12.98 16.62 19.88
C PHE A 119 -12.23 17.73 19.10
N ALA A 120 -11.63 17.39 17.96
CA ALA A 120 -10.98 18.33 17.04
C ALA A 120 -11.97 19.11 16.15
N GLY A 121 -13.28 18.84 16.22
CA GLY A 121 -14.30 19.48 15.39
C GLY A 121 -14.40 18.96 13.95
N ILE A 122 -13.83 17.78 13.67
CA ILE A 122 -13.91 17.11 12.37
C ILE A 122 -15.12 16.16 12.34
N ASP A 123 -15.98 16.34 11.34
CA ASP A 123 -17.20 15.55 11.14
C ASP A 123 -17.49 15.25 9.65
N GLY A 124 -18.68 14.69 9.37
CA GLY A 124 -19.11 14.35 8.00
C GLY A 124 -19.43 15.54 7.09
N SER A 125 -19.43 16.76 7.62
CA SER A 125 -19.59 18.02 6.87
C SER A 125 -18.27 18.74 6.60
N SER A 126 -17.19 18.36 7.31
CA SER A 126 -15.84 18.89 7.12
C SER A 126 -15.34 18.74 5.68
N THR A 127 -14.84 19.85 5.12
CA THR A 127 -14.24 19.94 3.80
C THR A 127 -12.88 19.24 3.76
N THR A 128 -12.37 18.94 2.57
CA THR A 128 -11.00 18.38 2.45
C THR A 128 -9.92 19.27 3.06
N GLN A 129 -10.11 20.59 3.09
CA GLN A 129 -9.15 21.46 3.76
C GLN A 129 -9.13 21.23 5.27
N ASP A 130 -10.31 21.08 5.91
CA ASP A 130 -10.40 20.83 7.36
C ASP A 130 -9.70 19.51 7.76
N TRP A 131 -9.79 18.48 6.91
CA TRP A 131 -9.09 17.20 7.12
C TRP A 131 -7.57 17.33 6.93
N ASN A 132 -7.13 18.11 5.93
CA ASN A 132 -5.71 18.40 5.72
C ASN A 132 -5.11 19.25 6.85
N ASP A 133 -5.86 20.23 7.35
CA ASP A 133 -5.46 21.07 8.48
C ASP A 133 -5.37 20.22 9.76
N PHE A 134 -6.33 19.31 10.00
CA PHE A 134 -6.23 18.33 11.08
C PHE A 134 -4.99 17.42 10.92
N ALA A 135 -4.67 16.94 9.71
CA ALA A 135 -3.47 16.13 9.47
C ALA A 135 -2.19 16.89 9.86
N VAL A 136 -2.10 18.19 9.57
CA VAL A 136 -0.98 19.04 10.01
C VAL A 136 -0.91 19.12 11.54
N ASP A 137 -2.06 19.22 12.22
CA ASP A 137 -2.16 19.38 13.67
C ASP A 137 -2.08 18.06 14.48
N VAL A 138 -2.01 16.87 13.85
CA VAL A 138 -1.92 15.56 14.53
C VAL A 138 -0.80 15.51 15.58
N HIS A 139 0.35 16.14 15.31
CA HIS A 139 1.49 16.23 16.22
C HIS A 139 1.24 17.04 17.52
N THR A 140 0.10 17.72 17.62
CA THR A 140 -0.32 18.48 18.82
C THR A 140 -1.22 17.67 19.75
N LEU A 141 -1.66 16.49 19.32
CA LEU A 141 -2.47 15.57 20.11
C LEU A 141 -1.66 14.96 21.27
N ASN A 142 -2.33 14.23 22.15
CA ASN A 142 -1.62 13.35 23.09
C ASN A 142 -1.04 12.15 22.33
N ALA A 143 0.05 11.55 22.83
CA ALA A 143 0.78 10.48 22.14
C ALA A 143 -0.10 9.32 21.63
N THR A 144 -1.08 8.86 22.40
CA THR A 144 -2.00 7.77 21.98
C THR A 144 -2.94 8.21 20.85
N SER A 145 -3.34 9.48 20.83
CA SER A 145 -4.15 10.03 19.73
C SER A 145 -3.29 10.36 18.50
N GLU A 146 -2.08 10.88 18.65
CA GLU A 146 -1.11 11.09 17.56
C GLU A 146 -0.81 9.76 16.84
N GLU A 147 -0.56 8.71 17.62
CA GLU A 147 -0.35 7.33 17.19
C GLU A 147 -1.51 6.78 16.33
N LEU A 148 -2.76 7.01 16.72
CA LEU A 148 -3.92 6.57 15.93
C LEU A 148 -3.93 7.18 14.51
N PHE A 149 -3.52 8.44 14.37
CA PHE A 149 -3.55 9.17 13.09
C PHE A 149 -2.21 9.15 12.35
N THR A 150 -1.27 8.28 12.73
CA THR A 150 0.03 8.15 12.08
C THR A 150 0.18 6.80 11.39
N PHE A 151 0.26 6.80 10.05
CA PHE A 151 0.60 5.58 9.29
C PHE A 151 2.12 5.44 9.16
N ASN A 152 2.70 4.46 9.85
CA ASN A 152 4.09 4.07 9.69
C ASN A 152 4.25 3.21 8.43
N TYR A 153 5.00 3.70 7.44
CA TYR A 153 5.13 3.04 6.13
C TYR A 153 6.60 2.85 5.73
N LEU A 154 6.94 1.62 5.34
CA LEU A 154 8.25 1.24 4.80
C LEU A 154 8.18 1.23 3.27
N HIS A 155 9.15 1.86 2.62
CA HIS A 155 9.29 1.85 1.17
C HIS A 155 10.76 1.76 0.74
N ASP A 156 10.98 1.18 -0.44
CA ASP A 156 12.28 1.18 -1.10
C ASP A 156 12.50 2.49 -1.90
N ILE A 157 13.67 2.60 -2.53
CA ILE A 157 14.05 3.76 -3.36
C ILE A 157 13.26 3.88 -4.67
N TYR A 158 12.53 2.85 -5.09
CA TYR A 158 11.81 2.82 -6.36
C TYR A 158 10.35 3.24 -6.21
N ASN A 159 9.80 3.15 -4.99
CA ASN A 159 8.41 3.49 -4.67
C ASN A 159 8.22 4.93 -4.16
N VAL A 160 9.12 5.87 -4.49
CA VAL A 160 9.03 7.28 -4.06
C VAL A 160 7.75 7.96 -4.58
N ASP A 161 7.38 7.73 -5.84
CA ASP A 161 6.19 8.34 -6.44
C ASP A 161 4.88 7.72 -5.90
N PHE A 162 4.87 6.40 -5.64
CA PHE A 162 3.79 5.75 -4.88
C PHE A 162 3.64 6.38 -3.50
N THR A 163 4.75 6.56 -2.78
CA THR A 163 4.79 7.14 -1.43
C THR A 163 4.28 8.57 -1.40
N SER A 164 4.61 9.39 -2.41
CA SER A 164 4.12 10.77 -2.57
C SER A 164 2.60 10.84 -2.79
N ILE A 165 2.04 9.94 -3.60
CA ILE A 165 0.60 9.83 -3.82
C ILE A 165 -0.11 9.30 -2.57
N LEU A 166 0.49 8.33 -1.88
CA LEU A 166 -0.02 7.81 -0.61
C LEU A 166 -0.06 8.91 0.46
N GLU A 167 1.02 9.67 0.65
CA GLU A 167 1.12 10.79 1.59
C GLU A 167 0.02 11.84 1.36
N THR A 168 -0.16 12.26 0.10
CA THR A 168 -1.22 13.20 -0.29
C THR A 168 -2.62 12.61 -0.03
N SER A 169 -2.82 11.34 -0.36
CA SER A 169 -4.10 10.65 -0.18
C SER A 169 -4.47 10.43 1.29
N LEU A 170 -3.48 10.33 2.19
CA LEU A 170 -3.70 10.15 3.63
C LEU A 170 -4.04 11.47 4.33
N ALA A 171 -3.43 12.57 3.90
CA ALA A 171 -3.79 13.91 4.38
C ALA A 171 -5.28 14.20 4.15
N ASP A 172 -5.82 13.81 2.99
CA ASP A 172 -7.25 13.95 2.63
C ASP A 172 -8.22 13.24 3.62
N ILE A 173 -7.72 12.40 4.52
CA ILE A 173 -8.48 11.73 5.59
C ILE A 173 -7.89 11.96 7.00
N GLY A 174 -7.05 12.98 7.18
CA GLY A 174 -6.52 13.35 8.48
C GLY A 174 -5.40 12.44 9.01
N ILE A 175 -4.78 11.63 8.14
CA ILE A 175 -3.72 10.68 8.51
C ILE A 175 -2.36 11.21 8.04
N VAL A 176 -1.37 11.20 8.93
CA VAL A 176 0.02 11.56 8.62
C VAL A 176 0.79 10.32 8.19
N LEU A 177 1.56 10.41 7.11
CA LEU A 177 2.48 9.34 6.70
C LEU A 177 3.84 9.50 7.39
N ASN A 178 4.10 8.70 8.43
CA ASN A 178 5.45 8.53 8.95
C ASN A 178 6.21 7.52 8.07
N LYS A 179 6.77 8.02 6.96
CA LYS A 179 7.57 7.21 6.04
C LYS A 179 9.00 7.03 6.55
N SER A 180 9.44 5.78 6.68
CA SER A 180 10.87 5.46 6.73
C SER A 180 11.32 5.06 5.34
N GLY A 181 12.30 5.78 4.82
CA GLY A 181 12.77 5.64 3.45
C GLY A 181 14.14 5.01 3.36
N ALA A 182 14.26 4.05 2.45
CA ALA A 182 15.55 3.74 1.85
C ALA A 182 16.16 5.01 1.23
N THR A 183 17.44 5.26 1.48
CA THR A 183 18.24 6.26 0.74
C THR A 183 19.30 5.54 -0.08
N PRO A 184 19.89 6.16 -1.13
CA PRO A 184 21.01 5.56 -1.87
C PRO A 184 22.21 5.16 -0.99
N SER A 185 22.39 5.83 0.16
CA SER A 185 23.40 5.53 1.19
C SER A 185 22.96 4.53 2.26
N ASN A 186 21.65 4.31 2.42
CA ASN A 186 21.06 3.40 3.39
C ASN A 186 19.77 2.80 2.79
N LEU A 187 19.93 1.77 1.97
CA LEU A 187 18.85 1.15 1.17
C LEU A 187 17.71 0.51 1.99
N TYR A 188 17.74 0.62 3.32
CA TYR A 188 16.82 0.00 4.27
C TYR A 188 16.25 0.99 5.32
N GLY A 189 16.63 2.27 5.27
CA GLY A 189 16.17 3.29 6.22
C GLY A 189 16.70 3.11 7.65
N ASP A 190 16.21 3.92 8.59
CA ASP A 190 16.81 4.09 9.93
C ASP A 190 16.40 3.01 10.97
N TRP A 191 15.79 1.90 10.55
CA TRP A 191 15.08 0.97 11.46
C TRP A 191 15.97 -0.05 12.21
N LYS A 192 17.24 0.26 12.43
CA LYS A 192 18.22 -0.63 13.10
C LYS A 192 18.02 -0.82 14.62
N THR A 193 16.88 -0.45 15.20
CA THR A 193 16.67 -0.42 16.67
C THR A 193 15.28 -0.84 17.16
N LEU A 194 14.67 -1.89 16.60
CA LEU A 194 13.56 -2.64 17.23
C LEU A 194 13.94 -4.12 17.40
N GLY A 195 13.41 -4.80 18.43
CA GLY A 195 14.18 -5.82 19.16
C GLY A 195 13.78 -7.31 19.03
N VAL A 196 14.62 -8.08 18.34
CA VAL A 196 14.99 -9.51 18.63
C VAL A 196 13.93 -10.62 18.57
N TRP A 197 12.60 -10.41 18.67
CA TRP A 197 11.64 -11.53 18.81
C TRP A 197 10.38 -11.50 17.93
N GLY A 198 10.25 -12.44 16.97
CA GLY A 198 8.92 -12.76 16.40
C GLY A 198 8.79 -13.57 15.10
N MET A 199 9.75 -14.40 14.66
CA MET A 199 9.77 -14.96 13.29
C MET A 199 9.57 -16.49 13.22
N TRP A 200 8.51 -16.99 12.55
CA TRP A 200 8.45 -18.38 12.04
C TRP A 200 7.58 -18.54 10.78
N TYR A 201 8.23 -18.87 9.64
CA TYR A 201 7.75 -19.62 8.45
C TYR A 201 6.52 -19.09 7.68
N PRO A 202 6.64 -18.84 6.36
CA PRO A 202 7.27 -19.74 5.35
C PRO A 202 8.46 -19.09 4.59
N MET A 203 9.12 -19.66 3.57
CA MET A 203 9.07 -21.01 2.97
C MET A 203 10.48 -21.50 2.51
N LEU A 204 10.52 -22.61 1.78
CA LEU A 204 11.68 -23.32 1.20
C LEU A 204 11.81 -22.93 -0.30
N PHE A 205 12.97 -22.83 -0.97
CA PHE A 205 14.26 -23.50 -0.81
C PHE A 205 15.47 -22.57 -1.16
N GLU A 206 16.68 -22.97 -0.72
CA GLU A 206 18.01 -22.46 -1.16
C GLU A 206 18.35 -20.96 -0.99
N ARG A 207 17.65 -20.21 -0.13
CA ARG A 207 17.91 -18.77 0.05
C ARG A 207 18.44 -18.27 1.39
N GLN A 208 18.96 -19.07 2.32
CA GLN A 208 19.27 -18.63 3.70
C GLN A 208 19.95 -17.23 3.85
N ALA A 209 20.98 -16.90 3.04
CA ALA A 209 21.67 -15.60 3.08
C ALA A 209 20.94 -14.44 2.34
N LEU A 210 19.91 -14.76 1.56
CA LEU A 210 18.90 -13.82 1.05
C LEU A 210 17.65 -13.82 1.94
N TYR A 211 17.42 -14.86 2.74
CA TYR A 211 16.28 -14.97 3.66
C TYR A 211 16.44 -13.97 4.81
N ASP A 212 17.64 -13.86 5.40
CA ASP A 212 17.97 -12.79 6.35
C ASP A 212 17.91 -11.37 5.72
N LYS A 213 17.72 -11.28 4.39
CA LYS A 213 17.70 -10.03 3.61
C LYS A 213 16.32 -9.68 3.04
N ASP A 214 15.50 -10.71 2.82
CA ASP A 214 14.12 -10.64 2.33
C ASP A 214 13.10 -10.69 3.51
N MET A 215 13.52 -11.16 4.71
CA MET A 215 12.69 -11.22 5.94
C MET A 215 12.73 -9.96 6.80
N GLU A 216 13.55 -8.95 6.49
CA GLU A 216 13.57 -7.66 7.22
C GLU A 216 12.32 -6.79 6.91
N GLY A 217 11.43 -7.23 6.01
CA GLY A 217 10.22 -6.49 5.61
C GLY A 217 9.02 -6.53 6.59
N PHE A 218 9.09 -7.28 7.70
CA PHE A 218 7.92 -7.51 8.57
C PHE A 218 8.19 -7.39 10.08
N TYR A 219 8.78 -6.28 10.52
CA TYR A 219 8.73 -5.87 11.93
C TYR A 219 8.42 -4.39 12.11
N VAL A 220 7.24 -4.14 12.65
CA VAL A 220 6.92 -2.90 13.35
C VAL A 220 6.42 -3.29 14.74
N ASP A 221 7.23 -3.09 15.77
CA ASP A 221 6.74 -3.06 17.15
C ASP A 221 6.03 -1.71 17.35
N TRP A 222 4.71 -1.74 17.49
CA TRP A 222 3.89 -0.57 17.85
C TRP A 222 2.78 -1.05 18.81
N PRO A 223 2.48 -0.34 19.92
CA PRO A 223 1.87 -0.99 21.08
C PRO A 223 0.38 -1.33 20.95
N MET A 224 0.11 -2.60 21.21
CA MET A 224 -1.17 -3.17 21.68
C MET A 224 -2.38 -3.14 20.72
N SER A 225 -2.58 -4.30 20.09
CA SER A 225 -3.89 -4.91 19.82
C SER A 225 -5.04 -4.33 20.67
N LYS A 226 -6.10 -3.82 20.01
CA LYS A 226 -7.30 -3.27 20.67
C LYS A 226 -7.97 -4.26 21.62
N THR A 227 -7.85 -5.58 21.39
CA THR A 227 -7.96 -6.65 22.40
C THR A 227 -7.56 -7.99 21.80
N ASP A 228 -6.99 -8.85 22.62
CA ASP A 228 -6.94 -10.30 22.37
C ASP A 228 -8.34 -10.86 22.02
N SER A 229 -8.37 -11.84 21.12
CA SER A 229 -9.56 -12.53 20.57
C SER A 229 -10.45 -11.75 19.59
N VAL A 230 -10.56 -12.30 18.35
CA VAL A 230 -11.79 -12.63 17.59
C VAL A 230 -11.54 -12.53 16.07
N ARG A 231 -11.50 -13.71 15.42
CA ARG A 231 -11.73 -13.98 13.97
C ARG A 231 -10.79 -13.30 12.94
N TYR A 232 -9.86 -14.09 12.42
CA TYR A 232 -8.91 -13.77 11.34
C TYR A 232 -9.51 -13.59 9.93
N LEU A 233 -10.84 -13.63 9.78
CA LEU A 233 -11.54 -13.35 8.53
C LEU A 233 -12.75 -12.47 8.83
N ASP A 234 -12.73 -11.27 8.28
CA ASP A 234 -13.74 -10.25 8.46
C ASP A 234 -15.00 -10.58 7.63
N ASP A 235 -16.18 -10.14 8.09
CA ASP A 235 -17.43 -10.35 7.35
C ASP A 235 -17.49 -9.56 6.03
N PHE A 236 -16.51 -8.67 5.80
CA PHE A 236 -16.28 -8.02 4.51
C PHE A 236 -15.83 -8.99 3.40
N TYR A 237 -15.26 -10.15 3.77
CA TYR A 237 -14.76 -11.16 2.84
C TYR A 237 -15.56 -12.49 2.87
N THR A 238 -16.64 -12.59 3.66
CA THR A 238 -17.41 -13.84 3.76
C THR A 238 -18.41 -14.02 2.62
N TYR A 239 -18.10 -14.92 1.70
CA TYR A 239 -19.05 -15.41 0.69
C TYR A 239 -20.26 -16.06 1.37
N LYS A 240 -21.41 -15.38 1.36
CA LYS A 240 -22.70 -15.97 1.73
C LYS A 240 -23.21 -16.82 0.57
N SER A 241 -22.94 -18.13 0.59
CA SER A 241 -23.64 -19.06 -0.29
C SER A 241 -25.13 -19.04 0.04
N VAL A 242 -25.95 -18.59 -0.91
CA VAL A 242 -27.41 -18.70 -0.78
C VAL A 242 -27.81 -20.12 -1.18
N CYS A 243 -28.33 -20.88 -0.22
CA CYS A 243 -29.07 -22.12 -0.44
C CYS A 243 -30.57 -21.86 -0.33
#